data_AF-A0A4R8IGG3-F1
#
_entry.id   AF-A0A4R8IGG3-F1
#
_cell.length_a   1.000
_cell.length_b   1.000
_cell.length_c   1.000
_cell.angle_alpha   90.00
_cell.angle_beta   90.00
_cell.angle_gamma   90.00
#
_symmetry.space_group_name_H-M   'P 1'
#
loop_
_entity.id
_entity.type
_entity.pdbx_description
1 polymer ?
#
loop_
_entity_poly.entity_id
_entity_poly.type
_entity_poly.pdbx_seq_one_letter_code
_entity_poly.pdbx_strand_id
1 'polypeptide(L)'
;MKKPTAISLFCGAGGCSLGFKQAGYEILYANDKDHAAIETYKKNFPDTVCSNEDINNLDFTQILKDIGVGPGDLDMLIGGPPCQGFSTAGTRFWDDPRNHLLRSYVKALEVIRPKWFIMENVEGLLTSNKGKYVYEAAKAFIDLGYLIRIEKVYSQEYGVPQRRKRVLIVGNRIGHEYKLPEATIKVSGQIFRNSDITISHAIETLPRATTSNLKSVKPVSEPVRDKFDLLLRGRATEITDHYCPIVKGLQLERISALKPGQTMKDLPENLQHESFKKRANRRVADGTPTEKRGGAPSGLKRLIKTEPSLTITGAATRELIHPVEDRPLTIREAARIQTFPDDFCFYGTASQKIQQIGNAIPPMLARIFAEHIRDDFGFFGKACTEGRLIGYLLTKAGAMSPALKVTESLLLNLMENQNQKQHLLFG
;
A
#
# COMPACT_ATOMS: atom_id res chain seq x y z
N MET A 1 16.20 -2.62 -26.01
CA MET A 1 16.50 -3.41 -24.79
C MET A 1 15.27 -4.24 -24.41
N LYS A 2 15.44 -5.47 -23.91
CA LYS A 2 14.33 -6.32 -23.45
C LYS A 2 13.68 -5.67 -22.21
N LYS A 3 12.34 -5.64 -22.14
CA LYS A 3 11.62 -5.10 -20.97
C LYS A 3 11.83 -6.02 -19.76
N PRO A 4 12.05 -5.49 -18.55
CA PRO A 4 12.13 -6.33 -17.37
C PRO A 4 10.77 -6.95 -17.06
N THR A 5 10.76 -8.22 -16.65
CA THR A 5 9.53 -8.99 -16.45
C THR A 5 9.11 -9.04 -14.98
N ALA A 6 7.80 -9.06 -14.72
CA ALA A 6 7.28 -9.13 -13.36
C ALA A 6 6.09 -10.08 -13.20
N ILE A 7 5.98 -10.67 -12.01
CA ILE A 7 4.79 -11.37 -11.52
C ILE A 7 4.22 -10.59 -10.33
N SER A 8 2.90 -10.47 -10.26
CA SER A 8 2.18 -9.78 -9.18
C SER A 8 1.27 -10.72 -8.39
N LEU A 9 1.68 -11.10 -7.18
CA LEU A 9 0.85 -11.90 -6.26
C LEU A 9 0.07 -10.99 -5.31
N PHE A 10 -1.15 -11.37 -4.94
CA PHE A 10 -2.06 -10.50 -4.15
C PHE A 10 -2.24 -9.14 -4.83
N CYS A 11 -2.50 -9.16 -6.13
CA CYS A 11 -2.35 -7.97 -6.98
C CYS A 11 -3.39 -6.88 -6.68
N GLY A 12 -4.50 -7.22 -6.04
CA GLY A 12 -5.65 -6.34 -5.85
C GLY A 12 -6.09 -5.72 -7.18
N ALA A 13 -6.48 -4.45 -7.15
CA ALA A 13 -6.78 -3.70 -8.37
C ALA A 13 -5.55 -3.45 -9.27
N GLY A 14 -4.33 -3.77 -8.83
CA GLY A 14 -3.12 -3.56 -9.64
C GLY A 14 -2.46 -2.19 -9.49
N GLY A 15 -2.65 -1.50 -8.36
CA GLY A 15 -1.98 -0.21 -8.11
C GLY A 15 -0.45 -0.31 -8.15
N CYS A 16 0.11 -1.34 -7.50
CA CYS A 16 1.55 -1.61 -7.57
C CYS A 16 1.98 -1.93 -9.02
N SER A 17 1.26 -2.86 -9.67
CA SER A 17 1.53 -3.27 -11.06
C SER A 17 1.45 -2.11 -12.05
N LEU A 18 0.57 -1.13 -11.84
CA LEU A 18 0.46 0.05 -12.68
C LEU A 18 1.74 0.89 -12.61
N GLY A 19 2.26 1.10 -11.40
CA GLY A 19 3.54 1.79 -11.22
C GLY A 19 4.69 1.07 -11.91
N PHE A 20 4.79 -0.25 -11.75
CA PHE A 20 5.79 -1.07 -12.44
C PHE A 20 5.64 -1.02 -13.97
N LYS A 21 4.42 -1.11 -14.50
CA LYS A 21 4.14 -0.98 -15.94
C LYS A 21 4.54 0.40 -16.46
N GLN A 22 4.26 1.46 -15.71
CA GLN A 22 4.69 2.82 -16.04
C GLN A 22 6.22 2.98 -16.02
N ALA A 23 6.90 2.23 -15.15
CA ALA A 23 8.36 2.08 -15.13
C ALA A 23 8.89 1.12 -16.21
N GLY A 24 8.07 0.72 -17.19
CA GLY A 24 8.51 -0.07 -18.33
C GLY A 24 8.63 -1.58 -18.09
N TYR A 25 8.18 -2.08 -16.94
CA TYR A 25 8.10 -3.53 -16.69
C TYR A 25 6.94 -4.15 -17.47
N GLU A 26 7.14 -5.38 -17.89
CA GLU A 26 6.11 -6.23 -18.46
C GLU A 26 5.55 -7.16 -17.37
N ILE A 27 4.27 -6.99 -17.03
CA ILE A 27 3.62 -7.83 -16.02
C ILE A 27 3.07 -9.07 -16.72
N LEU A 28 3.71 -10.21 -16.50
CA LEU A 28 3.40 -11.47 -17.18
C LEU A 28 2.22 -12.20 -16.54
N TYR A 29 2.18 -12.19 -15.20
CA TYR A 29 1.17 -12.89 -14.43
C TYR A 29 0.70 -12.08 -13.22
N ALA A 30 -0.60 -12.15 -12.93
CA ALA A 30 -1.19 -11.55 -11.75
C ALA A 30 -2.19 -12.52 -11.07
N ASN A 31 -2.15 -12.60 -9.74
CA ASN A 31 -3.08 -13.40 -8.96
C ASN A 31 -3.71 -12.61 -7.81
N ASP A 32 -5.01 -12.81 -7.62
CA ASP A 32 -5.77 -12.39 -6.44
C ASP A 32 -7.02 -13.26 -6.30
N LYS A 33 -7.45 -13.53 -5.06
CA LYS A 33 -8.67 -14.30 -4.79
C LYS A 33 -9.94 -13.46 -4.92
N ASP A 34 -9.83 -12.12 -4.85
CA ASP A 34 -10.98 -11.23 -4.99
C ASP A 34 -11.35 -11.09 -6.47
N HIS A 35 -12.52 -11.64 -6.83
CA HIS A 35 -13.04 -11.59 -8.19
C HIS A 35 -13.18 -10.15 -8.72
N ALA A 36 -13.68 -9.21 -7.90
CA ALA A 36 -13.88 -7.84 -8.37
C ALA A 36 -12.53 -7.13 -8.62
N ALA A 37 -11.51 -7.46 -7.83
CA ALA A 37 -10.16 -6.99 -8.04
C ALA A 37 -9.54 -7.54 -9.34
N ILE A 38 -9.73 -8.84 -9.63
CA ILE A 38 -9.25 -9.44 -10.89
C ILE A 38 -9.96 -8.87 -12.12
N GLU A 39 -11.27 -8.64 -12.06
CA GLU A 39 -11.98 -8.01 -13.17
C GLU A 39 -11.54 -6.55 -13.40
N THR A 40 -11.24 -5.81 -12.32
CA THR A 40 -10.52 -4.53 -12.43
C THR A 40 -9.16 -4.73 -13.11
N TYR A 41 -8.38 -5.71 -12.68
CA TYR A 41 -7.04 -5.95 -13.19
C TYR A 41 -7.05 -6.23 -14.71
N LYS A 42 -7.84 -7.20 -15.17
CA LYS A 42 -7.97 -7.57 -16.59
C LYS A 42 -8.30 -6.36 -17.47
N LYS A 43 -9.16 -5.45 -16.99
CA LYS A 43 -9.56 -4.25 -17.74
C LYS A 43 -8.40 -3.25 -17.95
N ASN A 44 -7.45 -3.19 -17.03
CA ASN A 44 -6.32 -2.25 -17.08
C ASN A 44 -5.01 -2.89 -17.58
N PHE A 45 -4.93 -4.22 -17.56
CA PHE A 45 -3.77 -5.02 -17.94
C PHE A 45 -4.19 -6.15 -18.91
N PRO A 46 -4.66 -5.83 -20.13
CA PRO A 46 -5.22 -6.82 -21.05
C PRO A 46 -4.20 -7.87 -21.51
N ASP A 47 -2.91 -7.54 -21.49
CA ASP A 47 -1.82 -8.42 -21.92
C ASP A 47 -1.31 -9.34 -20.78
N THR A 48 -1.83 -9.19 -19.56
CA THR A 48 -1.35 -9.95 -18.38
C THR A 48 -2.23 -11.17 -18.14
N VAL A 49 -1.61 -12.34 -17.97
CA VAL A 49 -2.31 -13.55 -17.54
C VAL A 49 -2.81 -13.37 -16.11
N CYS A 50 -4.11 -13.51 -15.89
CA CYS A 50 -4.73 -13.28 -14.57
C CYS A 50 -5.34 -14.57 -14.02
N SER A 51 -5.05 -14.89 -12.76
CA SER A 51 -5.69 -15.99 -12.02
C SER A 51 -6.56 -15.45 -10.88
N ASN A 52 -7.82 -15.89 -10.85
CA ASN A 52 -8.72 -15.65 -9.73
C ASN A 52 -8.83 -16.87 -8.81
N GLU A 53 -7.71 -17.24 -8.19
CA GLU A 53 -7.61 -18.40 -7.32
C GLU A 53 -6.99 -18.04 -5.98
N ASP A 54 -7.28 -18.85 -4.96
CA ASP A 54 -6.51 -18.79 -3.72
C ASP A 54 -5.06 -19.19 -3.99
N ILE A 55 -4.11 -18.38 -3.52
CA ILE A 55 -2.67 -18.60 -3.72
C ILE A 55 -2.21 -20.00 -3.27
N ASN A 56 -2.89 -20.59 -2.29
CA ASN A 56 -2.55 -21.92 -1.78
C ASN A 56 -2.75 -23.04 -2.83
N ASN A 57 -3.57 -22.78 -3.84
CA ASN A 57 -3.88 -23.74 -4.91
C ASN A 57 -2.98 -23.58 -6.15
N LEU A 58 -2.13 -22.55 -6.18
CA LEU A 58 -1.29 -22.28 -7.35
C LEU A 58 -0.10 -23.24 -7.44
N ASP A 59 0.15 -23.71 -8.66
CA ASP A 59 1.40 -24.37 -9.04
C ASP A 59 2.33 -23.36 -9.74
N PHE A 60 3.27 -22.81 -8.98
CA PHE A 60 4.25 -21.85 -9.51
C PHE A 60 5.16 -22.46 -10.59
N THR A 61 5.37 -23.77 -10.61
CA THR A 61 6.16 -24.44 -11.65
C THR A 61 5.40 -24.42 -12.97
N GLN A 62 4.11 -24.70 -12.94
CA GLN A 62 3.27 -24.64 -14.14
C GLN A 62 3.08 -23.21 -14.63
N ILE A 63 2.84 -22.26 -13.70
CA ILE A 63 2.73 -20.83 -14.04
C ILE A 63 3.96 -20.35 -14.80
N LEU A 64 5.17 -20.68 -14.33
CA LEU A 64 6.43 -20.34 -15.00
C LEU A 64 6.52 -20.89 -16.43
N LYS A 65 6.12 -22.15 -16.62
CA LYS A 65 6.08 -22.77 -17.95
C LYS A 65 5.10 -22.05 -18.88
N ASP A 66 3.90 -21.75 -18.38
CA ASP A 66 2.83 -21.12 -19.17
C ASP A 66 3.21 -19.71 -19.64
N ILE A 67 3.93 -18.95 -18.80
CA ILE A 67 4.44 -17.62 -19.16
C ILE A 67 5.82 -17.63 -19.82
N GLY A 68 6.41 -18.82 -20.05
CA GLY A 68 7.70 -18.97 -20.74
C GLY A 68 8.91 -18.41 -19.97
N VAL A 69 8.90 -18.48 -18.63
CA VAL A 69 9.99 -17.99 -17.77
C VAL A 69 10.64 -19.15 -17.01
N GLY A 70 11.96 -19.29 -17.08
CA GLY A 70 12.68 -20.27 -16.29
C GLY A 70 12.77 -19.91 -14.80
N PRO A 71 12.86 -20.89 -13.88
CA PRO A 71 13.20 -20.63 -12.49
C PRO A 71 14.51 -19.84 -12.41
N GLY A 72 14.51 -18.69 -11.74
CA GLY A 72 15.68 -17.81 -11.72
C GLY A 72 15.74 -16.74 -12.81
N ASP A 73 14.84 -16.75 -13.80
CA ASP A 73 14.89 -15.79 -14.91
C ASP A 73 13.98 -14.58 -14.69
N LEU A 74 12.97 -14.69 -13.82
CA LEU A 74 12.06 -13.59 -13.54
C LEU A 74 12.80 -12.40 -12.92
N ASP A 75 12.63 -11.21 -13.48
CA ASP A 75 13.31 -10.02 -12.99
C ASP A 75 12.74 -9.52 -11.66
N MET A 76 11.41 -9.54 -11.49
CA MET A 76 10.74 -9.00 -10.31
C MET A 76 9.51 -9.83 -9.86
N LEU A 77 9.43 -10.13 -8.56
CA LEU A 77 8.19 -10.58 -7.92
C LEU A 77 7.66 -9.49 -6.99
N ILE A 78 6.45 -8.99 -7.24
CA ILE A 78 5.77 -8.04 -6.35
C ILE A 78 4.60 -8.71 -5.64
N GLY A 79 4.37 -8.38 -4.38
CA GLY A 79 3.13 -8.78 -3.70
C GLY A 79 2.97 -8.23 -2.28
N GLY A 80 1.74 -8.25 -1.80
CA GLY A 80 1.39 -7.80 -0.46
C GLY A 80 0.51 -8.82 0.25
N PRO A 81 1.05 -9.93 0.79
CA PRO A 81 0.26 -10.92 1.49
C PRO A 81 -0.49 -10.25 2.66
N PRO A 82 -1.83 -10.31 2.69
CA PRO A 82 -2.59 -9.59 3.69
C PRO A 82 -2.31 -10.14 5.08
N CYS A 83 -2.05 -9.24 6.02
CA CYS A 83 -1.81 -9.61 7.40
C CYS A 83 -3.15 -9.65 8.15
N GLN A 84 -3.85 -10.79 8.11
CA GLN A 84 -5.09 -10.99 8.88
C GLN A 84 -4.86 -11.84 10.12
N GLY A 85 -5.25 -11.31 11.29
CA GLY A 85 -5.36 -12.07 12.54
C GLY A 85 -4.19 -11.87 13.50
N PHE A 86 -4.21 -10.77 14.26
CA PHE A 86 -3.29 -10.59 15.39
C PHE A 86 -3.97 -11.06 16.68
N SER A 87 -3.60 -12.23 17.19
CA SER A 87 -3.80 -12.53 18.61
C SER A 87 -2.74 -13.47 19.17
N THR A 88 -2.47 -13.25 20.45
CA THR A 88 -1.56 -13.90 21.40
C THR A 88 -1.90 -15.38 21.66
N ALA A 89 -1.54 -16.29 20.76
CA ALA A 89 -1.64 -17.72 21.03
C ALA A 89 -0.27 -18.40 20.81
N GLY A 90 0.15 -19.20 21.79
CA GLY A 90 1.48 -19.81 21.92
C GLY A 90 1.80 -20.95 20.95
N THR A 91 1.23 -20.95 19.74
CA THR A 91 1.63 -21.87 18.66
C THR A 91 2.96 -21.44 18.04
N ARG A 92 3.73 -22.39 17.50
CA ARG A 92 4.92 -22.06 16.69
C ARG A 92 4.48 -21.16 15.53
N PHE A 93 5.27 -20.13 15.19
CA PHE A 93 4.87 -19.08 14.25
C PHE A 93 4.42 -19.65 12.91
N TRP A 94 5.21 -20.56 12.35
CA TRP A 94 4.87 -21.15 11.06
C TRP A 94 3.58 -21.97 11.16
N ASP A 95 3.41 -22.78 12.20
CA ASP A 95 2.26 -23.69 12.36
C ASP A 95 0.94 -22.96 12.62
N ASP A 96 0.98 -21.64 12.79
CA ASP A 96 -0.20 -20.81 12.91
C ASP A 96 -0.94 -20.72 11.56
N PRO A 97 -2.20 -21.19 11.49
CA PRO A 97 -2.99 -21.13 10.26
C PRO A 97 -3.19 -19.69 9.78
N ARG A 98 -2.98 -18.66 10.60
CA ARG A 98 -3.06 -17.25 10.19
C ARG A 98 -1.88 -16.81 9.31
N ASN A 99 -0.79 -17.56 9.31
CA ASN A 99 0.45 -17.24 8.59
C ASN A 99 0.58 -17.95 7.24
N HIS A 100 -0.46 -18.67 6.81
CA HIS A 100 -0.45 -19.43 5.57
C HIS A 100 -0.16 -18.57 4.33
N LEU A 101 -0.62 -17.31 4.28
CA LEU A 101 -0.36 -16.43 3.14
C LEU A 101 1.11 -16.02 3.02
N LEU A 102 1.80 -15.82 4.16
CA LEU A 102 3.25 -15.61 4.17
C LEU A 102 3.96 -16.89 3.72
N ARG A 103 3.54 -18.06 4.19
CA ARG A 103 4.09 -19.35 3.75
C ARG A 103 3.97 -19.53 2.22
N SER A 104 2.82 -19.20 1.66
CA SER A 104 2.59 -19.30 0.21
C SER A 104 3.42 -18.29 -0.59
N TYR A 105 3.66 -17.09 -0.06
CA TYR A 105 4.61 -16.14 -0.66
C TYR A 105 6.06 -16.63 -0.60
N VAL A 106 6.49 -17.24 0.53
CA VAL A 106 7.82 -17.86 0.66
C VAL A 106 7.97 -19.03 -0.33
N LYS A 107 6.94 -19.88 -0.48
CA LYS A 107 6.91 -20.95 -1.48
C LYS A 107 7.05 -20.42 -2.90
N ALA A 108 6.40 -19.28 -3.20
CA ALA A 108 6.56 -18.61 -4.49
C ALA A 108 8.02 -18.19 -4.72
N LEU A 109 8.67 -17.59 -3.72
CA LEU A 109 10.09 -17.20 -3.81
C LEU A 109 11.03 -18.40 -3.98
N GLU A 110 10.73 -19.51 -3.33
CA GLU A 110 11.50 -20.76 -3.41
C GLU A 110 11.47 -21.36 -4.82
N VAL A 111 10.29 -21.39 -5.46
CA VAL A 111 10.10 -21.97 -6.80
C VAL A 111 10.49 -21.00 -7.91
N ILE A 112 10.01 -19.75 -7.85
CA ILE A 112 10.23 -18.73 -8.89
C ILE A 112 11.67 -18.24 -8.89
N ARG A 113 12.28 -18.13 -7.69
CA ARG A 113 13.62 -17.58 -7.48
C ARG A 113 13.84 -16.27 -8.25
N PRO A 114 12.95 -15.25 -8.15
CA PRO A 114 13.12 -14.01 -8.91
C PRO A 114 14.44 -13.31 -8.58
N LYS A 115 14.96 -12.48 -9.49
CA LYS A 115 16.17 -11.69 -9.23
C LYS A 115 15.94 -10.68 -8.11
N TRP A 116 14.77 -10.04 -8.13
CA TRP A 116 14.28 -9.13 -7.12
C TRP A 116 12.90 -9.52 -6.62
N PHE A 117 12.58 -9.16 -5.38
CA PHE A 117 11.21 -9.12 -4.91
C PHE A 117 10.92 -7.85 -4.10
N ILE A 118 9.66 -7.42 -4.12
CA ILE A 118 9.13 -6.44 -3.18
C ILE A 118 7.91 -7.04 -2.48
N MET A 119 8.03 -7.23 -1.17
CA MET A 119 6.89 -7.52 -0.31
C MET A 119 6.45 -6.25 0.42
N GLU A 120 5.21 -5.83 0.21
CA GLU A 120 4.61 -4.68 0.91
C GLU A 120 3.69 -5.13 2.04
N ASN A 121 3.66 -4.35 3.13
CA ASN A 121 2.67 -4.49 4.18
C ASN A 121 2.37 -3.20 4.96
N VAL A 122 1.34 -3.25 5.80
CA VAL A 122 0.97 -2.16 6.72
C VAL A 122 1.99 -1.98 7.86
N GLU A 123 2.04 -0.79 8.47
CA GLU A 123 2.98 -0.49 9.57
C GLU A 123 2.86 -1.44 10.77
N GLY A 124 1.67 -2.01 10.99
CA GLY A 124 1.41 -3.00 12.03
C GLY A 124 2.30 -4.23 11.94
N LEU A 125 2.78 -4.61 10.73
CA LEU A 125 3.71 -5.72 10.52
C LEU A 125 4.92 -5.65 11.46
N LEU A 126 5.47 -4.44 11.66
CA LEU A 126 6.68 -4.25 12.47
C LEU A 126 6.45 -4.63 13.93
N THR A 127 5.29 -4.33 14.50
CA THR A 127 5.00 -4.55 15.92
C THR A 127 4.24 -5.85 16.20
N SER A 128 3.83 -6.54 15.14
CA SER A 128 2.95 -7.71 15.21
C SER A 128 3.63 -8.87 15.92
N ASN A 129 2.90 -9.49 16.86
CA ASN A 129 3.43 -10.55 17.72
C ASN A 129 4.79 -10.17 18.35
N LYS A 130 4.90 -8.94 18.87
CA LYS A 130 6.14 -8.38 19.45
C LYS A 130 7.32 -8.39 18.46
N GLY A 131 7.06 -8.12 17.19
CA GLY A 131 8.08 -8.10 16.14
C GLY A 131 8.45 -9.47 15.56
N LYS A 132 7.90 -10.56 16.10
CA LYS A 132 8.21 -11.92 15.62
C LYS A 132 7.79 -12.12 14.16
N TYR A 133 6.71 -11.49 13.70
CA TYR A 133 6.24 -11.68 12.32
C TYR A 133 7.25 -11.19 11.28
N VAL A 134 7.74 -9.95 11.44
CA VAL A 134 8.74 -9.39 10.53
C VAL A 134 10.07 -10.12 10.66
N TYR A 135 10.44 -10.56 11.87
CA TYR A 135 11.63 -11.38 12.09
C TYR A 135 11.58 -12.72 11.34
N GLU A 136 10.48 -13.48 11.45
CA GLU A 136 10.35 -14.78 10.79
C GLU A 136 10.28 -14.64 9.26
N ALA A 137 9.58 -13.61 8.76
CA ALA A 137 9.58 -13.29 7.33
C ALA A 137 10.99 -12.97 6.82
N ALA A 138 11.71 -12.09 7.53
CA ALA A 138 13.09 -11.73 7.21
C ALA A 138 14.00 -12.95 7.19
N LYS A 139 13.92 -13.79 8.22
CA LYS A 139 14.69 -15.03 8.33
C LYS A 139 14.40 -15.97 7.15
N ALA A 140 13.13 -16.18 6.79
CA ALA A 140 12.77 -17.04 5.66
C ALA A 140 13.36 -16.53 4.33
N PHE A 141 13.35 -15.23 4.07
CA PHE A 141 13.92 -14.67 2.84
C PHE A 141 15.45 -14.79 2.81
N ILE A 142 16.10 -14.60 3.95
CA ILE A 142 17.54 -14.80 4.12
C ILE A 142 17.92 -16.26 3.89
N ASP A 143 17.19 -17.19 4.48
CA ASP A 143 17.45 -18.63 4.33
C ASP A 143 17.29 -19.09 2.86
N LEU A 144 16.46 -18.38 2.07
CA LEU A 144 16.33 -18.56 0.62
C LEU A 144 17.47 -17.92 -0.21
N GLY A 145 18.44 -17.26 0.43
CA GLY A 145 19.61 -16.67 -0.22
C GLY A 145 19.45 -15.22 -0.67
N TYR A 146 18.44 -14.48 -0.19
CA TYR A 146 18.25 -13.09 -0.57
C TYR A 146 18.98 -12.11 0.36
N LEU A 147 19.59 -11.09 -0.23
CA LEU A 147 19.94 -9.83 0.43
C LEU A 147 18.66 -9.02 0.60
N ILE A 148 18.28 -8.73 1.84
CA ILE A 148 17.00 -8.05 2.14
C ILE A 148 17.20 -6.73 2.88
N ARG A 149 16.32 -5.78 2.60
CA ARG A 149 16.21 -4.50 3.29
C ARG A 149 14.77 -4.26 3.73
N ILE A 150 14.57 -3.81 4.97
CA ILE A 150 13.24 -3.61 5.56
C ILE A 150 13.04 -2.16 5.95
N GLU A 151 12.22 -1.41 5.22
CA GLU A 151 12.02 0.01 5.53
C GLU A 151 10.55 0.43 5.60
N LYS A 152 10.26 1.30 6.58
CA LYS A 152 9.00 2.01 6.67
C LYS A 152 9.05 3.30 5.84
N VAL A 153 8.27 3.33 4.78
CA VAL A 153 8.15 4.42 3.82
C VAL A 153 6.94 5.30 4.09
N TYR A 154 7.04 6.59 3.80
CA TYR A 154 5.98 7.57 3.94
C TYR A 154 5.64 8.13 2.56
N SER A 155 4.46 7.83 2.05
CA SER A 155 4.10 8.08 0.64
C SER A 155 4.21 9.57 0.26
N GLN A 156 3.95 10.47 1.21
CA GLN A 156 4.04 11.91 0.98
C GLN A 156 5.47 12.44 0.75
N GLU A 157 6.51 11.70 1.17
CA GLU A 157 7.92 12.02 0.83
C GLU A 157 8.21 11.80 -0.66
N TYR A 158 7.38 11.00 -1.31
CA TYR A 158 7.47 10.63 -2.72
C TYR A 158 6.40 11.32 -3.56
N GLY A 159 5.87 12.45 -3.07
CA GLY A 159 4.88 13.28 -3.78
C GLY A 159 3.45 12.73 -3.80
N VAL A 160 3.15 11.65 -3.09
CA VAL A 160 1.75 11.18 -2.99
C VAL A 160 0.97 12.14 -2.08
N PRO A 161 -0.21 12.64 -2.49
CA PRO A 161 -1.01 13.62 -1.74
C PRO A 161 -1.74 13.00 -0.52
N GLN A 162 -1.07 12.11 0.21
CA GLN A 162 -1.64 11.29 1.27
C GLN A 162 -0.59 10.91 2.31
N ARG A 163 -0.94 11.04 3.59
CA ARG A 163 -0.13 10.56 4.72
C ARG A 163 -0.29 9.06 4.92
N ARG A 164 0.30 8.27 4.03
CA ARG A 164 0.23 6.80 4.05
C ARG A 164 1.60 6.19 4.33
N LYS A 165 1.68 5.39 5.39
CA LYS A 165 2.88 4.63 5.74
C LYS A 165 2.76 3.19 5.23
N ARG A 166 3.88 2.63 4.78
CA ARG A 166 4.02 1.23 4.37
C ARG A 166 5.36 0.66 4.79
N VAL A 167 5.40 -0.64 5.01
CA VAL A 167 6.64 -1.39 5.25
C VAL A 167 6.94 -2.11 3.95
N LEU A 168 8.12 -1.85 3.39
CA LEU A 168 8.63 -2.55 2.23
C LEU A 168 9.75 -3.46 2.68
N ILE A 169 9.66 -4.73 2.30
CA ILE A 169 10.76 -5.67 2.35
C ILE A 169 11.20 -5.89 0.91
N VAL A 170 12.35 -5.32 0.55
CA VAL A 170 12.94 -5.45 -0.78
C VAL A 170 14.08 -6.45 -0.68
N GLY A 171 14.06 -7.46 -1.53
CA GLY A 171 15.12 -8.47 -1.57
C GLY A 171 15.66 -8.68 -2.97
N ASN A 172 16.95 -9.03 -3.06
CA ASN A 172 17.56 -9.48 -4.30
C ASN A 172 18.57 -10.60 -4.04
N ARG A 173 18.80 -11.43 -5.05
CA ARG A 173 19.78 -12.54 -5.00
C ARG A 173 20.90 -12.38 -6.03
N ILE A 174 21.07 -11.17 -6.54
CA ILE A 174 22.05 -10.83 -7.58
C ILE A 174 23.15 -9.88 -7.05
N GLY A 175 23.32 -9.82 -5.73
CA GLY A 175 24.49 -9.21 -5.09
C GLY A 175 24.38 -7.71 -4.85
N HIS A 176 23.22 -7.10 -5.06
CA HIS A 176 23.05 -5.65 -4.90
C HIS A 176 22.84 -5.26 -3.43
N GLU A 177 23.60 -4.30 -2.94
CA GLU A 177 23.35 -3.66 -1.64
C GLU A 177 22.32 -2.54 -1.78
N TYR A 178 21.06 -2.96 -1.97
CA TYR A 178 19.94 -2.05 -2.22
C TYR A 178 19.78 -1.00 -1.11
N LYS A 179 19.49 0.23 -1.53
CA LYS A 179 19.02 1.34 -0.70
C LYS A 179 17.78 1.92 -1.36
N LEU A 180 16.81 2.35 -0.54
CA LEU A 180 15.62 3.02 -1.07
C LEU A 180 16.02 4.35 -1.75
N PRO A 181 15.26 4.81 -2.76
CA PRO A 181 15.43 6.13 -3.32
C PRO A 181 15.23 7.19 -2.24
N GLU A 182 15.98 8.28 -2.34
CA GLU A 182 15.84 9.42 -1.43
C GLU A 182 14.46 10.07 -1.55
N ALA A 183 14.03 10.72 -0.48
CA ALA A 183 12.78 11.47 -0.47
C ALA A 183 12.82 12.59 -1.53
N THR A 184 11.84 12.58 -2.45
CA THR A 184 11.77 13.56 -3.55
C THR A 184 11.15 14.89 -3.14
N ILE A 185 10.37 14.91 -2.05
CA ILE A 185 9.62 16.09 -1.57
C ILE A 185 10.02 16.40 -0.13
N LYS A 186 10.19 17.70 0.15
CA LYS A 186 10.40 18.18 1.51
C LYS A 186 9.10 18.06 2.29
N VAL A 187 9.15 17.30 3.38
CA VAL A 187 8.04 17.17 4.31
C VAL A 187 8.43 17.71 5.68
N SER A 188 7.50 18.40 6.34
CA SER A 188 7.76 19.01 7.65
C SER A 188 6.54 18.98 8.58
N GLY A 189 6.76 19.44 9.81
CA GLY A 189 5.75 19.45 10.87
C GLY A 189 5.53 18.08 11.51
N GLN A 190 4.70 18.04 12.57
CA GLN A 190 4.40 16.81 13.29
C GLN A 190 3.79 15.77 12.36
N ILE A 191 4.44 14.59 12.27
CA ILE A 191 4.01 13.45 11.45
C ILE A 191 3.96 13.83 9.95
N PHE A 192 4.85 14.74 9.50
CA PHE A 192 4.98 15.11 8.09
C PHE A 192 3.65 15.63 7.50
N ARG A 193 3.06 16.60 8.21
CA ARG A 193 1.79 17.25 7.86
C ARG A 193 1.92 18.23 6.69
N ASN A 194 3.05 18.90 6.60
CA ASN A 194 3.31 19.86 5.54
C ASN A 194 4.07 19.14 4.41
N SER A 195 3.56 19.28 3.19
CA SER A 195 4.18 18.77 1.96
C SER A 195 3.81 19.71 0.82
N ASP A 196 4.69 19.84 -0.16
CA ASP A 196 4.43 20.62 -1.38
C ASP A 196 3.27 20.04 -2.20
N ILE A 197 3.03 18.73 -2.08
CA ILE A 197 1.91 18.04 -2.73
C ILE A 197 0.78 17.79 -1.72
N THR A 198 -0.38 18.35 -2.02
CA THR A 198 -1.56 18.39 -1.14
C THR A 198 -2.77 17.73 -1.77
N ILE A 199 -3.85 17.54 -1.03
CA ILE A 199 -5.10 17.03 -1.59
C ILE A 199 -5.63 17.89 -2.74
N SER A 200 -5.45 19.21 -2.67
CA SER A 200 -5.80 20.14 -3.74
C SER A 200 -5.21 19.75 -5.09
N HIS A 201 -3.93 19.35 -5.09
CA HIS A 201 -3.25 18.96 -6.32
C HIS A 201 -3.91 17.75 -6.99
N ALA A 202 -4.55 16.88 -6.20
CA ALA A 202 -5.21 15.68 -6.68
C ALA A 202 -6.64 15.94 -7.19
N ILE A 203 -7.44 16.72 -6.46
CA ILE A 203 -8.89 16.75 -6.69
C ILE A 203 -9.41 18.01 -7.37
N GLU A 204 -8.69 19.14 -7.35
CA GLU A 204 -9.24 20.42 -7.87
C GLU A 204 -9.37 20.47 -9.39
N THR A 205 -8.61 19.65 -10.11
CA THR A 205 -8.70 19.56 -11.57
C THR A 205 -9.74 18.53 -12.04
N LEU A 206 -10.55 17.98 -11.12
CA LEU A 206 -11.74 17.22 -11.48
C LEU A 206 -12.88 18.18 -11.85
N PRO A 207 -13.72 17.82 -12.84
CA PRO A 207 -14.99 18.51 -13.05
C PRO A 207 -15.91 18.28 -11.84
N ARG A 208 -17.08 18.93 -11.79
CA ARG A 208 -18.04 18.68 -10.71
C ARG A 208 -18.54 17.23 -10.71
N ALA A 209 -18.66 16.65 -9.52
CA ALA A 209 -19.22 15.31 -9.34
C ALA A 209 -20.69 15.24 -9.77
N THR A 210 -21.09 14.13 -10.36
CA THR A 210 -22.50 13.86 -10.68
C THR A 210 -23.25 13.38 -9.44
N THR A 211 -24.58 13.41 -9.51
CA THR A 211 -25.44 12.83 -8.45
C THR A 211 -25.79 11.36 -8.69
N SER A 212 -25.41 10.79 -9.84
CA SER A 212 -25.76 9.44 -10.27
C SER A 212 -24.53 8.65 -10.67
N ASN A 213 -24.44 7.42 -10.17
CA ASN A 213 -23.36 6.48 -10.47
C ASN A 213 -23.36 5.95 -11.91
N LEU A 214 -24.37 6.25 -12.71
CA LEU A 214 -24.47 5.81 -14.12
C LEU A 214 -23.85 6.80 -15.12
N LYS A 215 -23.49 8.00 -14.67
CA LYS A 215 -22.99 9.06 -15.55
C LYS A 215 -21.48 9.22 -15.38
N SER A 216 -20.74 9.09 -16.49
CA SER A 216 -19.37 9.60 -16.58
C SER A 216 -19.39 11.12 -16.73
N VAL A 217 -18.25 11.75 -16.46
CA VAL A 217 -18.03 13.19 -16.68
C VAL A 217 -16.89 13.39 -17.66
N LYS A 218 -16.99 14.44 -18.48
CA LYS A 218 -15.90 14.79 -19.38
C LYS A 218 -14.76 15.41 -18.59
N PRO A 219 -13.49 15.11 -18.92
CA PRO A 219 -12.35 15.83 -18.39
C PRO A 219 -12.47 17.34 -18.63
N VAL A 220 -11.87 18.11 -17.73
CA VAL A 220 -11.81 19.57 -17.83
C VAL A 220 -11.00 19.97 -19.09
N SER A 221 -11.44 21.00 -19.82
CA SER A 221 -10.76 21.45 -21.05
C SER A 221 -9.57 22.38 -20.78
N GLU A 222 -9.42 22.81 -19.53
CA GLU A 222 -8.36 23.66 -19.04
C GLU A 222 -7.00 23.01 -19.27
N PRO A 223 -5.96 23.79 -19.60
CA PRO A 223 -4.60 23.29 -19.74
C PRO A 223 -4.15 22.50 -18.51
N VAL A 224 -3.27 21.52 -18.76
CA VAL A 224 -2.61 20.76 -17.70
C VAL A 224 -1.81 21.72 -16.83
N ARG A 225 -2.04 21.68 -15.51
CA ARG A 225 -1.40 22.62 -14.56
C ARG A 225 0.09 22.34 -14.38
N ASP A 226 0.43 21.06 -14.23
CA ASP A 226 1.78 20.59 -13.89
C ASP A 226 1.94 19.10 -14.25
N LYS A 227 3.14 18.54 -14.02
CA LYS A 227 3.43 17.13 -14.29
C LYS A 227 2.57 16.15 -13.47
N PHE A 228 2.12 16.54 -12.28
CA PHE A 228 1.29 15.71 -11.42
C PHE A 228 -0.17 15.69 -11.93
N ASP A 229 -0.70 16.84 -12.36
CA ASP A 229 -1.99 16.91 -13.05
C ASP A 229 -1.97 16.09 -14.36
N LEU A 230 -0.88 16.18 -15.13
CA LEU A 230 -0.69 15.34 -16.33
C LEU A 230 -0.78 13.84 -15.99
N LEU A 231 -0.08 13.43 -14.94
CA LEU A 231 -0.06 12.04 -14.47
C LEU A 231 -1.48 11.57 -14.10
N LEU A 232 -2.25 12.40 -13.39
CA LEU A 232 -3.60 12.04 -12.95
C LEU A 232 -4.62 12.02 -14.09
N ARG A 233 -4.55 12.96 -15.04
CA ARG A 233 -5.48 12.96 -16.19
C ARG A 233 -5.23 11.76 -17.12
N GLY A 234 -3.98 11.28 -17.22
CA GLY A 234 -3.62 10.15 -18.06
C GLY A 234 -4.09 10.36 -19.50
N ARG A 235 -4.73 9.34 -20.08
CA ARG A 235 -5.36 9.41 -21.42
C ARG A 235 -6.89 9.41 -21.33
N ALA A 236 -7.45 9.86 -20.22
CA ALA A 236 -8.89 9.81 -20.00
C ALA A 236 -9.63 10.69 -21.00
N THR A 237 -10.58 10.10 -21.73
CA THR A 237 -11.59 10.83 -22.50
C THR A 237 -12.88 11.01 -21.70
N GLU A 238 -13.06 10.18 -20.66
CA GLU A 238 -14.16 10.20 -19.72
C GLU A 238 -13.65 9.85 -18.33
N ILE A 239 -14.27 10.42 -17.31
CA ILE A 239 -13.96 10.16 -15.90
C ILE A 239 -15.13 9.39 -15.30
N THR A 240 -14.85 8.17 -14.84
CA THR A 240 -15.81 7.32 -14.14
C THR A 240 -15.69 7.48 -12.62
N ASP A 241 -16.68 6.97 -11.88
CA ASP A 241 -16.66 6.87 -10.42
C ASP A 241 -16.55 8.22 -9.69
N HIS A 242 -16.82 9.32 -10.40
CA HIS A 242 -16.90 10.67 -9.86
C HIS A 242 -18.35 11.10 -9.65
N TYR A 243 -18.98 10.44 -8.67
CA TYR A 243 -20.36 10.72 -8.28
C TYR A 243 -20.48 10.80 -6.76
N CYS A 244 -21.44 11.59 -6.30
CA CYS A 244 -21.85 11.66 -4.91
C CYS A 244 -23.38 11.81 -4.84
N PRO A 245 -24.13 10.87 -4.24
CA PRO A 245 -25.55 11.06 -3.99
C PRO A 245 -25.79 12.31 -3.15
N ILE A 246 -26.95 12.96 -3.35
CA ILE A 246 -27.32 14.15 -2.57
C ILE A 246 -27.39 13.77 -1.09
N VAL A 247 -26.53 14.40 -0.28
CA VAL A 247 -26.52 14.23 1.17
C VAL A 247 -27.69 15.02 1.76
N LYS A 248 -28.48 14.41 2.65
CA LYS A 248 -29.67 15.02 3.26
C LYS A 248 -29.75 14.73 4.77
N GLY A 249 -30.59 15.50 5.46
CA GLY A 249 -30.94 15.30 6.87
C GLY A 249 -29.73 15.39 7.81
N LEU A 250 -29.73 14.58 8.87
CA LEU A 250 -28.73 14.60 9.93
C LEU A 250 -27.28 14.42 9.43
N GLN A 251 -27.07 13.71 8.32
CA GLN A 251 -25.73 13.57 7.75
C GLN A 251 -25.22 14.88 7.15
N LEU A 252 -26.09 15.64 6.48
CA LEU A 252 -25.74 16.95 5.94
C LEU A 252 -25.43 17.91 7.08
N GLU A 253 -26.29 17.97 8.11
CA GLU A 253 -26.08 18.80 9.30
C GLU A 253 -24.72 18.51 9.97
N ARG A 254 -24.38 17.23 10.12
CA ARG A 254 -23.07 16.81 10.64
C ARG A 254 -21.92 17.28 9.77
N ILE A 255 -22.02 17.12 8.45
CA ILE A 255 -20.96 17.49 7.53
C ILE A 255 -20.77 19.01 7.51
N SER A 256 -21.85 19.77 7.33
CA SER A 256 -21.83 21.24 7.26
C SER A 256 -21.32 21.88 8.55
N ALA A 257 -21.53 21.25 9.71
CA ALA A 257 -21.03 21.73 10.99
C ALA A 257 -19.50 21.55 11.18
N LEU A 258 -18.84 20.67 10.39
CA LEU A 258 -17.39 20.48 10.48
C LEU A 258 -16.64 21.58 9.70
N LYS A 259 -15.71 22.26 10.37
CA LYS A 259 -14.69 23.10 9.71
C LYS A 259 -13.52 22.25 9.20
N PRO A 260 -12.70 22.73 8.24
CA PRO A 260 -11.52 22.00 7.79
C PRO A 260 -10.63 21.54 8.96
N GLY A 261 -10.23 20.26 8.95
CA GLY A 261 -9.44 19.64 10.02
C GLY A 261 -10.24 19.12 11.20
N GLN A 262 -11.52 19.48 11.33
CA GLN A 262 -12.38 18.98 12.39
C GLN A 262 -12.88 17.56 12.10
N THR A 263 -13.24 16.88 13.20
CA THR A 263 -13.66 15.49 13.23
C THR A 263 -14.96 15.34 14.02
N MET A 264 -15.54 14.14 14.06
CA MET A 264 -16.73 13.81 14.87
C MET A 264 -16.70 14.33 16.32
N LYS A 265 -15.51 14.43 16.94
CA LYS A 265 -15.36 14.92 18.33
C LYS A 265 -15.65 16.42 18.48
N ASP A 266 -15.52 17.17 17.40
CA ASP A 266 -15.60 18.63 17.38
C ASP A 266 -17.05 19.09 17.08
N LEU A 267 -17.96 18.14 16.80
CA LEU A 267 -19.37 18.41 16.61
C LEU A 267 -20.10 18.67 17.93
N PRO A 268 -21.16 19.51 17.93
CA PRO A 268 -22.12 19.58 19.01
C PRO A 268 -22.62 18.20 19.44
N GLU A 269 -22.82 17.98 20.74
CA GLU A 269 -23.14 16.65 21.29
C GLU A 269 -24.41 16.04 20.69
N ASN A 270 -25.42 16.85 20.37
CA ASN A 270 -26.64 16.41 19.68
C ASN A 270 -26.37 15.90 18.25
N LEU A 271 -25.30 16.37 17.59
CA LEU A 271 -24.89 15.92 16.26
C LEU A 271 -23.89 14.76 16.29
N GLN A 272 -23.26 14.47 17.43
CA GLN A 272 -22.33 13.34 17.54
C GLN A 272 -23.03 11.99 17.34
N HIS A 273 -22.41 11.09 16.59
CA HIS A 273 -22.97 9.76 16.35
C HIS A 273 -22.95 8.90 17.64
N GLU A 274 -24.00 8.11 17.88
CA GLU A 274 -24.13 7.30 19.09
C GLU A 274 -22.97 6.32 19.30
N SER A 275 -22.44 5.73 18.21
CA SER A 275 -21.25 4.87 18.29
C SER A 275 -20.00 5.62 18.76
N PHE A 276 -19.88 6.91 18.45
CA PHE A 276 -18.79 7.76 18.96
C PHE A 276 -18.97 8.02 20.46
N LYS A 277 -20.17 8.43 20.90
CA LYS A 277 -20.49 8.68 22.32
C LYS A 277 -20.27 7.45 23.20
N LYS A 278 -20.82 6.29 22.79
CA LYS A 278 -20.64 5.01 23.51
C LYS A 278 -19.18 4.64 23.70
N ARG A 279 -18.31 4.99 22.75
CA ARG A 279 -16.87 4.72 22.85
C ARG A 279 -16.13 5.79 23.65
N ALA A 280 -16.50 7.06 23.51
CA ALA A 280 -15.97 8.14 24.33
C ALA A 280 -16.21 7.85 25.82
N ASN A 281 -17.43 7.42 26.18
CA ASN A 281 -17.78 7.05 27.55
C ASN A 281 -17.01 5.81 28.04
N ARG A 282 -16.80 4.80 27.18
CA ARG A 282 -15.94 3.64 27.51
C ARG A 282 -14.46 4.01 27.69
N ARG A 283 -13.95 5.08 27.08
CA ARG A 283 -12.56 5.55 27.30
C ARG A 283 -12.35 6.05 28.73
N VAL A 284 -13.38 6.66 29.32
CA VAL A 284 -13.33 7.22 30.67
C VAL A 284 -13.53 6.14 31.73
N ALA A 285 -14.31 5.09 31.43
CA ALA A 285 -14.72 4.09 32.42
C ALA A 285 -13.69 3.00 32.74
N ASP A 286 -12.76 2.66 31.83
CA ASP A 286 -11.93 1.44 31.99
C ASP A 286 -10.43 1.58 31.69
N GLY A 287 -9.94 2.79 31.41
CA GLY A 287 -8.51 3.11 31.25
C GLY A 287 -7.74 2.32 30.17
N THR A 288 -8.41 1.57 29.28
CA THR A 288 -7.72 0.65 28.37
C THR A 288 -7.21 1.36 27.10
N PRO A 289 -5.92 1.19 26.71
CA PRO A 289 -5.33 1.83 25.53
C PRO A 289 -5.98 1.45 24.19
N THR A 290 -5.98 2.41 23.27
CA THR A 290 -6.58 2.35 21.92
C THR A 290 -6.12 1.17 21.07
N GLU A 291 -4.88 0.73 21.25
CA GLU A 291 -4.21 -0.28 20.42
C GLU A 291 -4.79 -1.68 20.58
N LYS A 292 -5.47 -1.96 21.71
CA LYS A 292 -6.11 -3.25 22.00
C LYS A 292 -7.58 -3.32 21.58
N ARG A 293 -8.14 -2.27 20.99
CA ARG A 293 -9.59 -2.17 20.73
C ARG A 293 -9.87 -2.03 19.23
N GLY A 294 -10.29 -3.13 18.62
CA GLY A 294 -10.67 -3.22 17.20
C GLY A 294 -11.80 -2.26 16.79
N GLY A 295 -11.89 -2.04 15.46
CA GLY A 295 -12.88 -1.20 14.79
C GLY A 295 -12.53 0.30 14.81
N ALA A 296 -12.53 0.97 13.67
CA ALA A 296 -12.47 2.44 13.62
C ALA A 296 -13.84 3.00 14.07
N PRO A 297 -13.91 4.01 14.96
CA PRO A 297 -15.18 4.70 15.18
C PRO A 297 -15.62 5.33 13.85
N SER A 298 -16.93 5.32 13.56
CA SER A 298 -17.49 6.17 12.49
C SER A 298 -17.08 7.60 12.82
N GLY A 299 -16.13 8.12 12.05
CA GLY A 299 -15.49 9.38 12.31
C GLY A 299 -15.47 10.16 11.03
N LEU A 300 -16.48 11.02 10.86
CA LEU A 300 -16.41 12.07 9.85
C LEU A 300 -15.20 12.94 10.15
N LYS A 301 -14.41 13.24 9.12
CA LYS A 301 -13.22 14.10 9.19
C LYS A 301 -13.20 14.98 7.97
N ARG A 302 -13.34 16.30 8.15
CA ARG A 302 -13.20 17.25 7.05
C ARG A 302 -11.72 17.46 6.76
N LEU A 303 -11.35 17.20 5.52
CA LEU A 303 -9.96 17.32 5.07
C LEU A 303 -9.55 18.80 4.97
N ILE A 304 -8.23 19.03 5.01
CA ILE A 304 -7.65 20.37 4.87
C ILE A 304 -7.06 20.46 3.46
N LYS A 305 -7.47 21.50 2.73
CA LYS A 305 -7.08 21.76 1.33
C LYS A 305 -5.56 21.78 1.12
N THR A 306 -4.85 22.38 2.07
CA THR A 306 -3.39 22.63 2.03
C THR A 306 -2.56 21.53 2.71
N GLU A 307 -3.18 20.43 3.13
CA GLU A 307 -2.46 19.26 3.67
C GLU A 307 -2.59 18.07 2.70
N PRO A 308 -1.66 17.10 2.75
CA PRO A 308 -1.92 15.78 2.21
C PRO A 308 -3.11 15.13 2.94
N SER A 309 -3.89 14.36 2.18
CA SER A 309 -5.04 13.61 2.72
C SER A 309 -4.62 12.68 3.86
N LEU A 310 -5.57 12.36 4.73
CA LEU A 310 -5.46 11.16 5.58
C LEU A 310 -5.42 9.90 4.71
N THR A 311 -4.95 8.79 5.29
CA THR A 311 -4.87 7.50 4.59
C THR A 311 -6.22 7.10 3.97
N ILE A 312 -6.23 6.85 2.66
CA ILE A 312 -7.36 6.26 1.95
C ILE A 312 -7.45 4.78 2.34
N THR A 313 -8.61 4.39 2.88
CA THR A 313 -8.96 3.04 3.30
C THR A 313 -10.27 2.62 2.61
N GLY A 314 -10.69 1.36 2.77
CA GLY A 314 -12.01 0.90 2.31
C GLY A 314 -13.22 1.58 2.97
N ALA A 315 -12.99 2.49 3.93
CA ALA A 315 -14.02 3.32 4.55
C ALA A 315 -13.95 4.81 4.14
N ALA A 316 -13.02 5.20 3.27
CA ALA A 316 -12.73 6.60 2.97
C ALA A 316 -13.96 7.40 2.51
N THR A 317 -14.82 6.84 1.65
CA THR A 317 -16.04 7.50 1.16
C THR A 317 -17.14 7.65 2.22
N ARG A 318 -16.95 7.07 3.42
CA ARG A 318 -17.86 7.24 4.58
C ARG A 318 -17.26 8.13 5.66
N GLU A 319 -15.95 8.22 5.74
CA GLU A 319 -15.22 8.90 6.84
C GLU A 319 -14.60 10.24 6.42
N LEU A 320 -14.14 10.35 5.17
CA LEU A 320 -13.40 11.52 4.71
C LEU A 320 -14.32 12.47 3.94
N ILE A 321 -14.43 13.68 4.46
CA ILE A 321 -15.27 14.74 3.92
C ILE A 321 -14.41 15.69 3.09
N HIS A 322 -14.94 16.05 1.92
CA HIS A 322 -14.32 16.95 0.98
C HIS A 322 -13.93 18.29 1.68
N PRO A 323 -12.76 18.88 1.34
CA PRO A 323 -12.24 20.04 2.08
C PRO A 323 -13.12 21.29 1.99
N VAL A 324 -13.89 21.44 0.91
CA VAL A 324 -14.76 22.61 0.65
C VAL A 324 -16.24 22.22 0.63
N GLU A 325 -16.64 21.37 -0.30
CA GLU A 325 -18.02 20.90 -0.44
C GLU A 325 -18.54 20.06 0.74
N ASP A 326 -19.85 20.15 1.00
CA ASP A 326 -20.56 19.43 2.07
C ASP A 326 -20.94 18.00 1.65
N ARG A 327 -19.92 17.23 1.27
CA ARG A 327 -20.07 15.82 0.88
C ARG A 327 -18.85 14.99 1.24
N PRO A 328 -18.98 13.66 1.35
CA PRO A 328 -17.85 12.77 1.35
C PRO A 328 -17.03 12.86 0.05
N LEU A 329 -15.79 12.39 0.10
CA LEU A 329 -15.02 12.18 -1.12
C LEU A 329 -15.73 11.19 -2.05
N THR A 330 -15.65 11.41 -3.37
CA THR A 330 -16.06 10.41 -4.36
C THR A 330 -15.03 9.29 -4.47
N ILE A 331 -15.40 8.18 -5.11
CA ILE A 331 -14.48 7.08 -5.41
C ILE A 331 -13.31 7.57 -6.29
N ARG A 332 -13.60 8.37 -7.33
CA ARG A 332 -12.57 8.98 -8.19
C ARG A 332 -11.61 9.92 -7.44
N GLU A 333 -12.10 10.75 -6.53
CA GLU A 333 -11.25 11.60 -5.70
C GLU A 333 -10.31 10.75 -4.83
N ALA A 334 -10.82 9.67 -4.22
CA ALA A 334 -10.02 8.72 -3.47
C ALA A 334 -8.97 8.01 -4.35
N ALA A 335 -9.34 7.67 -5.60
CA ALA A 335 -8.44 7.07 -6.58
C ALA A 335 -7.29 8.03 -6.97
N ARG A 336 -7.60 9.31 -7.26
CA ARG A 336 -6.59 10.33 -7.55
C ARG A 336 -5.67 10.61 -6.36
N ILE A 337 -6.19 10.61 -5.13
CA ILE A 337 -5.36 10.73 -3.91
C ILE A 337 -4.41 9.53 -3.75
N GLN A 338 -4.85 8.34 -4.20
CA GLN A 338 -3.99 7.16 -4.33
C GLN A 338 -3.14 7.18 -5.60
N THR A 339 -3.14 8.25 -6.40
CA THR A 339 -2.37 8.41 -7.66
C THR A 339 -2.75 7.45 -8.78
N PHE A 340 -3.98 6.92 -8.77
CA PHE A 340 -4.54 6.29 -9.96
C PHE A 340 -4.90 7.35 -11.00
N PRO A 341 -4.55 7.15 -12.28
CA PRO A 341 -4.98 8.04 -13.35
C PRO A 341 -6.48 7.89 -13.61
N ASP A 342 -7.06 8.89 -14.25
CA ASP A 342 -8.49 8.98 -14.54
C ASP A 342 -8.99 7.89 -15.49
N ASP A 343 -8.11 7.43 -16.39
CA ASP A 343 -8.38 6.33 -17.32
C ASP A 343 -8.31 4.94 -16.65
N PHE A 344 -7.88 4.87 -15.39
CA PHE A 344 -7.92 3.63 -14.63
C PHE A 344 -9.36 3.25 -14.28
N CYS A 345 -9.76 2.05 -14.70
CA CYS A 345 -11.13 1.57 -14.60
C CYS A 345 -11.31 0.59 -13.45
N PHE A 346 -12.26 0.85 -12.54
CA PHE A 346 -12.59 -0.07 -11.45
C PHE A 346 -13.88 -0.86 -11.72
N TYR A 347 -13.90 -2.13 -11.34
CA TYR A 347 -15.04 -3.04 -11.42
C TYR A 347 -15.64 -3.34 -10.03
N GLY A 348 -16.94 -3.64 -10.00
CA GLY A 348 -17.69 -4.04 -8.79
C GLY A 348 -18.55 -2.94 -8.17
N THR A 349 -19.10 -3.21 -7.00
CA THR A 349 -19.91 -2.27 -6.21
C THR A 349 -19.06 -1.10 -5.70
N ALA A 350 -19.70 0.01 -5.31
CA ALA A 350 -19.03 1.15 -4.68
C ALA A 350 -18.14 0.74 -3.49
N SER A 351 -18.60 -0.22 -2.67
CA SER A 351 -17.83 -0.74 -1.52
C SER A 351 -16.61 -1.55 -1.96
N GLN A 352 -16.74 -2.39 -2.99
CA GLN A 352 -15.61 -3.15 -3.52
C GLN A 352 -14.57 -2.22 -4.16
N LYS A 353 -15.00 -1.22 -4.94
CA LYS A 353 -14.12 -0.24 -5.57
C LYS A 353 -13.31 0.55 -4.54
N ILE A 354 -13.95 1.07 -3.49
CA ILE A 354 -13.20 1.82 -2.46
C ILE A 354 -12.28 0.90 -1.64
N GLN A 355 -12.65 -0.36 -1.44
CA GLN A 355 -11.79 -1.34 -0.79
C GLN A 355 -10.54 -1.62 -1.64
N GLN A 356 -10.72 -1.83 -2.94
CA GLN A 356 -9.62 -1.99 -3.92
C GLN A 356 -8.66 -0.80 -3.88
N ILE A 357 -9.19 0.44 -3.96
CA ILE A 357 -8.40 1.68 -3.90
C ILE A 357 -7.67 1.79 -2.54
N GLY A 358 -8.35 1.51 -1.43
CA GLY A 358 -7.77 1.61 -0.10
C GLY A 358 -6.67 0.57 0.18
N ASN A 359 -6.78 -0.62 -0.41
CA ASN A 359 -5.79 -1.68 -0.30
C ASN A 359 -4.54 -1.42 -1.15
N ALA A 360 -4.68 -0.75 -2.29
CA ALA A 360 -3.59 -0.55 -3.24
C ALA A 360 -2.37 0.21 -2.66
N ILE A 361 -1.19 -0.11 -3.20
CA ILE A 361 -0.03 0.79 -3.17
C ILE A 361 -0.29 1.90 -4.19
N PRO A 362 -0.02 3.18 -3.86
CA PRO A 362 -0.14 4.26 -4.84
C PRO A 362 0.71 3.96 -6.10
N PRO A 363 0.15 4.01 -7.32
CA PRO A 363 0.91 3.73 -8.54
C PRO A 363 2.17 4.58 -8.68
N MET A 364 2.11 5.87 -8.34
CA MET A 364 3.27 6.74 -8.42
C MET A 364 4.40 6.31 -7.47
N LEU A 365 4.04 5.86 -6.26
CA LEU A 365 5.02 5.35 -5.30
C LEU A 365 5.68 4.06 -5.83
N ALA A 366 4.87 3.13 -6.34
CA ALA A 366 5.38 1.89 -6.94
C ALA A 366 6.27 2.16 -8.16
N ARG A 367 5.92 3.16 -8.99
CA ARG A 367 6.73 3.58 -10.15
C ARG A 367 8.11 4.05 -9.71
N ILE A 368 8.20 4.90 -8.70
CA ILE A 368 9.48 5.42 -8.19
C ILE A 368 10.41 4.29 -7.76
N PHE A 369 9.90 3.30 -7.01
CA PHE A 369 10.72 2.14 -6.61
C PHE A 369 11.11 1.25 -7.79
N ALA A 370 10.21 1.07 -8.75
CA ALA A 370 10.47 0.28 -9.94
C ALA A 370 11.54 0.94 -10.84
N GLU A 371 11.44 2.25 -11.07
CA GLU A 371 12.44 3.04 -11.79
C GLU A 371 13.79 2.97 -11.07
N HIS A 372 13.82 3.15 -9.75
CA HIS A 372 15.04 3.07 -8.93
C HIS A 372 15.74 1.71 -9.07
N ILE A 373 15.01 0.60 -8.98
CA ILE A 373 15.60 -0.73 -9.16
C ILE A 373 16.11 -0.91 -10.60
N ARG A 374 15.33 -0.49 -11.60
CA ARG A 374 15.69 -0.66 -13.02
C ARG A 374 16.93 0.16 -13.40
N ASP A 375 16.98 1.43 -12.99
CA ASP A 375 17.94 2.40 -13.48
C ASP A 375 19.24 2.40 -12.67
N ASP A 376 19.16 2.25 -11.34
CA ASP A 376 20.33 2.40 -10.47
C ASP A 376 21.01 1.05 -10.15
N PHE A 377 20.27 -0.06 -10.20
CA PHE A 377 20.81 -1.39 -9.87
C PHE A 377 20.75 -2.38 -11.05
N GLY A 378 19.64 -2.37 -11.79
CA GLY A 378 19.38 -3.28 -12.89
C GLY A 378 19.15 -4.73 -12.47
N PHE A 379 19.29 -5.64 -13.44
CA PHE A 379 18.92 -7.07 -13.31
C PHE A 379 20.08 -8.02 -13.60
N PHE A 380 21.31 -7.51 -13.52
CA PHE A 380 22.53 -8.26 -13.69
C PHE A 380 23.41 -8.05 -12.46
N GLY A 381 24.08 -9.10 -12.01
CA GLY A 381 24.94 -9.06 -10.84
C GLY A 381 25.39 -10.45 -10.44
N LYS A 382 26.20 -10.54 -9.38
CA LYS A 382 26.76 -11.80 -8.90
C LYS A 382 25.71 -12.55 -8.07
N ALA A 383 25.44 -13.80 -8.42
CA ALA A 383 24.53 -14.63 -7.63
C ALA A 383 24.97 -14.68 -6.16
N CYS A 384 24.05 -14.40 -5.25
CA CYS A 384 24.29 -14.52 -3.81
C CYS A 384 24.33 -16.01 -3.43
N THR A 385 25.42 -16.42 -2.78
CA THR A 385 25.52 -17.74 -2.17
C THR A 385 24.92 -17.78 -0.77
N GLU A 386 24.86 -16.62 -0.09
CA GLU A 386 24.30 -16.46 1.25
C GLU A 386 23.40 -15.23 1.31
N GLY A 387 22.20 -15.41 1.89
CA GLY A 387 21.29 -14.30 2.16
C GLY A 387 21.68 -13.55 3.43
N ARG A 388 21.34 -12.27 3.51
CA ARG A 388 21.58 -11.45 4.71
C ARG A 388 20.66 -10.24 4.81
N LEU A 389 20.48 -9.72 6.02
CA LEU A 389 19.78 -8.45 6.26
C LEU A 389 20.78 -7.32 6.06
N ILE A 390 20.67 -6.61 4.94
CA ILE A 390 21.61 -5.53 4.57
C ILE A 390 21.24 -4.17 5.18
N GLY A 391 20.04 -4.05 5.78
CA GLY A 391 19.66 -2.86 6.53
C GLY A 391 18.17 -2.78 6.83
N TYR A 392 17.82 -1.87 7.73
CA TYR A 392 16.42 -1.59 8.05
C TYR A 392 16.20 -0.14 8.50
N LEU A 393 14.96 0.34 8.38
CA LEU A 393 14.50 1.62 8.91
C LEU A 393 13.08 1.46 9.46
N LEU A 394 12.95 1.31 10.79
CA LEU A 394 11.65 1.03 11.42
C LEU A 394 10.82 2.29 11.68
N THR A 395 11.47 3.45 11.83
CA THR A 395 10.80 4.73 12.06
C THR A 395 11.72 5.91 11.72
N LYS A 396 11.12 7.03 11.31
CA LYS A 396 11.81 8.33 11.14
C LYS A 396 11.52 9.30 12.29
N ALA A 397 10.74 8.85 13.29
CA ALA A 397 10.49 9.65 14.49
C ALA A 397 11.77 9.72 15.34
N GLY A 398 12.00 10.85 16.02
CA GLY A 398 13.16 11.05 16.88
C GLY A 398 13.24 10.09 18.08
N ALA A 399 12.16 9.37 18.39
CA ALA A 399 12.15 8.31 19.39
C ALA A 399 11.39 7.08 18.86
N MET A 400 11.86 5.90 19.26
CA MET A 400 11.26 4.60 18.94
C MET A 400 10.34 4.14 20.08
N SER A 401 9.15 3.64 19.74
CA SER A 401 8.23 3.06 20.72
C SER A 401 8.80 1.78 21.34
N PRO A 402 8.41 1.38 22.56
CA PRO A 402 8.87 0.14 23.18
C PRO A 402 8.65 -1.10 22.28
N ALA A 403 7.52 -1.17 21.58
CA ALA A 403 7.21 -2.27 20.66
C ALA A 403 8.18 -2.32 19.46
N LEU A 404 8.55 -1.16 18.92
CA LEU A 404 9.53 -1.10 17.83
C LEU A 404 10.95 -1.42 18.33
N LYS A 405 11.32 -1.05 19.56
CA LYS A 405 12.63 -1.40 20.15
C LYS A 405 12.82 -2.93 20.26
N VAL A 406 11.76 -3.66 20.61
CA VAL A 406 11.79 -5.14 20.60
C VAL A 406 12.06 -5.66 19.19
N THR A 407 11.42 -5.07 18.19
CA THR A 407 11.58 -5.45 16.78
C THR A 407 13.00 -5.15 16.29
N GLU A 408 13.54 -3.99 16.64
CA GLU A 408 14.91 -3.59 16.35
C GLU A 408 15.92 -4.59 16.93
N SER A 409 15.77 -4.97 18.21
CA SER A 409 16.63 -5.98 18.83
C SER A 409 16.59 -7.32 18.11
N LEU A 410 15.41 -7.78 17.66
CA LEU A 410 15.28 -9.01 16.87
C LEU A 410 16.02 -8.93 15.52
N LEU A 411 15.92 -7.79 14.83
CA LEU A 411 16.60 -7.58 13.55
C LEU A 411 18.12 -7.42 13.71
N LEU A 412 18.59 -6.75 14.77
CA LEU A 412 20.01 -6.66 15.10
C LEU A 412 20.62 -8.04 15.34
N ASN A 413 19.96 -8.88 16.15
CA ASN A 413 20.41 -10.26 16.36
C ASN A 413 20.47 -11.06 15.05
N LEU A 414 19.55 -10.79 14.11
CA LEU A 414 19.55 -11.43 12.79
C LEU A 414 20.79 -11.01 11.98
N MET A 415 21.19 -9.74 12.04
CA MET A 415 22.40 -9.22 11.37
C MET A 415 23.69 -9.72 12.03
N GLU A 416 23.77 -9.74 13.37
CA GLU A 416 24.97 -10.16 14.09
C GLU A 416 25.27 -11.65 13.91
N ASN A 417 24.25 -12.51 13.96
CA ASN A 417 24.39 -13.94 13.71
C ASN A 417 24.89 -14.26 12.29
N GLN A 418 24.65 -13.37 11.32
CA GLN A 418 25.18 -13.50 9.95
C GLN A 418 26.66 -13.16 9.89
N ASN A 419 27.10 -12.10 10.57
CA ASN A 419 28.51 -11.70 10.61
C ASN A 419 29.38 -12.77 11.30
N GLN A 420 28.87 -13.42 12.35
CA GLN A 420 29.60 -14.50 13.04
C GLN A 420 29.78 -15.75 12.16
N LYS A 421 28.75 -16.16 11.40
CA LYS A 421 28.88 -17.27 10.43
C LYS A 421 29.90 -16.96 9.34
N GLN A 422 29.93 -15.73 8.87
CA GLN A 422 30.89 -15.29 7.86
C GLN A 422 32.32 -15.33 8.42
N HIS A 423 32.54 -14.90 9.67
CA HIS A 423 33.86 -15.00 10.31
C HIS A 423 34.36 -16.43 10.52
N LEU A 424 33.47 -17.39 10.84
CA LEU A 424 33.83 -18.81 11.04
C LEU A 424 34.11 -19.56 9.72
N LEU A 425 33.69 -19.03 8.58
CA LEU A 425 33.95 -19.62 7.25
C LEU A 425 35.27 -19.13 6.63
N PHE A 426 35.84 -18.03 7.14
CA PHE A 426 37.04 -17.38 6.61
C PHE A 426 38.17 -17.17 7.63
N GLY A 427 38.02 -17.69 8.85
CA GLY A 427 39.05 -17.78 9.88
C GLY A 427 39.34 -19.23 10.22
#